data_AF-A0A8J4XZS8-F1
#
_entry.id   AF-A0A8J4XZS8-F1
#
_cell.length_a   1.000
_cell.length_b   1.000
_cell.length_c   1.000
_cell.angle_alpha   90.00
_cell.angle_beta   90.00
_cell.angle_gamma   90.00
#
_symmetry.space_group_name_H-M   'P 1'
#
loop_
_entity.id
_entity.type
_entity.pdbx_description
1 polymer ?
#
loop_
_entity_poly.entity_id
_entity_poly.type
_entity_poly.pdbx_seq_one_letter_code
_entity_poly.pdbx_strand_id
1 'polypeptide(L)'
;MDRHLEMMFFRLWTSRHETILLCVCYRPQWQGNDPMYFLHSKIDTLLLQHNCNHLIVVGDMNQHLVARQFEDLLTEYGLNNHVNFPTYISGYSLDPVITDLPEEVITCLPLGMVGSSDHSAVLTTISTTVVRDEATARVN
;
A
#
# COMPACT_ATOMS: atom_id res chain seq x y z
N MET A 1 -22.35 -15.28 5.25
CA MET A 1 -21.60 -16.02 4.22
C MET A 1 -20.28 -15.28 4.08
N ASP A 2 -19.18 -15.94 4.42
CA ASP A 2 -17.85 -15.39 4.14
C ASP A 2 -17.70 -15.30 2.62
N ARG A 3 -17.72 -14.07 2.09
CA ARG A 3 -17.41 -13.85 0.68
C ARG A 3 -15.92 -14.11 0.50
N HIS A 4 -15.55 -14.81 -0.57
CA HIS A 4 -14.14 -15.06 -0.90
C HIS A 4 -13.40 -13.73 -1.02
N LEU A 5 -12.32 -13.57 -0.25
CA LEU A 5 -11.39 -12.44 -0.34
C LEU A 5 -10.22 -12.84 -1.25
N GLU A 6 -9.85 -11.96 -2.17
CA GLU A 6 -8.69 -12.17 -3.05
C GLU A 6 -7.53 -11.32 -2.55
N MET A 7 -6.75 -11.88 -1.62
CA MET A 7 -5.63 -11.21 -0.97
C MET A 7 -4.44 -12.16 -0.87
N MET A 8 -3.24 -11.67 -1.19
CA MET A 8 -2.00 -12.42 -1.09
C MET A 8 -0.99 -11.65 -0.24
N PHE A 9 -0.34 -12.34 0.70
CA PHE A 9 0.59 -11.72 1.65
C PHE A 9 2.01 -12.22 1.43
N PHE A 10 2.96 -11.30 1.42
CA PHE A 10 4.39 -11.58 1.43
C PHE A 10 5.03 -10.90 2.62
N ARG A 11 6.00 -11.58 3.23
CA ARG A 11 6.89 -10.95 4.19
C ARG A 11 8.19 -10.59 3.48
N LEU A 12 8.51 -9.30 3.46
CA LEU A 12 9.74 -8.77 2.88
C LEU A 12 10.71 -8.43 4.00
N TRP A 13 12.00 -8.59 3.71
CA TRP A 13 13.09 -8.25 4.63
C TRP A 13 13.97 -7.17 4.01
N THR A 14 14.22 -6.09 4.74
CA THR A 14 15.13 -5.05 4.29
C THR A 14 16.55 -5.31 4.80
N SER A 15 17.54 -4.70 4.16
CA SER A 15 18.94 -4.76 4.60
C SER A 15 19.19 -4.19 6.01
N ARG A 16 18.20 -3.49 6.59
CA ARG A 16 18.25 -2.89 7.94
C ARG A 16 17.58 -3.74 9.02
N HIS A 17 17.22 -4.98 8.70
CA HIS A 17 16.42 -5.85 9.58
C HIS A 17 15.00 -5.35 9.86
N GLU A 18 14.52 -4.36 9.12
CA GLU A 18 13.10 -4.03 9.12
C GLU A 18 12.34 -5.06 8.29
N THR A 19 11.11 -5.32 8.70
CA THR A 19 10.26 -6.34 8.11
C THR A 19 8.98 -5.70 7.63
N ILE A 20 8.61 -5.97 6.39
CA ILE A 20 7.44 -5.36 5.74
C ILE A 20 6.45 -6.46 5.39
N LEU A 21 5.20 -6.29 5.78
CA LEU A 21 4.10 -7.09 5.29
C LEU A 21 3.57 -6.46 3.99
N LEU A 22 3.81 -7.10 2.86
CA LEU A 22 3.20 -6.71 1.58
C LEU A 22 1.90 -7.48 1.39
N CYS A 23 0.79 -6.77 1.23
CA CYS A 23 -0.50 -7.31 0.87
C CYS A 23 -0.84 -6.89 -0.56
N VAL A 24 -1.02 -7.87 -1.45
CA VAL A 24 -1.61 -7.66 -2.77
C VAL A 24 -3.10 -7.97 -2.65
N CYS A 25 -3.95 -6.96 -2.81
CA CYS A 25 -5.39 -7.04 -2.61
C CYS A 25 -6.12 -6.76 -3.92
N TYR A 26 -7.03 -7.67 -4.30
CA TYR A 26 -8.02 -7.42 -5.34
C TYR A 26 -9.41 -7.31 -4.72
N ARG A 27 -10.07 -6.18 -4.94
CA ARG A 27 -11.47 -5.95 -4.57
C ARG A 27 -12.28 -5.65 -5.81
N PRO A 28 -13.07 -6.60 -6.32
CA PRO A 28 -14.00 -6.31 -7.40
C PRO A 28 -15.10 -5.34 -6.94
N GLN A 29 -15.59 -4.53 -7.89
CA GLN A 29 -16.56 -3.46 -7.65
C GLN A 29 -17.85 -3.89 -6.90
N TRP A 30 -18.27 -5.16 -7.02
CA TRP A 30 -19.49 -5.70 -6.39
C TRP A 30 -19.27 -6.28 -4.98
N GLN A 31 -18.04 -6.36 -4.48
CA GLN A 31 -17.74 -7.10 -3.25
C GLN A 31 -18.24 -6.40 -1.98
N GLY A 32 -18.66 -5.14 -2.05
CA GLY A 32 -18.99 -4.35 -0.85
C GLY A 32 -17.71 -3.93 -0.12
N ASN A 33 -17.71 -3.81 1.20
CA ASN A 33 -16.56 -3.35 1.98
C ASN A 33 -15.76 -4.49 2.65
N ASP A 34 -16.00 -5.76 2.27
CA ASP A 34 -15.43 -6.93 2.95
C ASP A 34 -13.89 -6.90 3.04
N PRO A 35 -13.11 -6.57 1.98
CA PRO A 35 -11.65 -6.45 2.13
C PRO A 35 -11.21 -5.31 3.06
N MET A 36 -11.96 -4.20 3.09
CA MET A 36 -11.66 -3.08 3.99
C MET A 36 -11.89 -3.49 5.43
N TYR A 37 -13.01 -4.18 5.70
CA TYR A 37 -13.33 -4.72 7.01
C TYR A 37 -12.29 -5.76 7.46
N PHE A 38 -11.85 -6.64 6.55
CA PHE A 38 -10.80 -7.61 6.86
C PHE A 38 -9.49 -6.91 7.25
N LEU A 39 -8.99 -5.99 6.42
CA LEU A 39 -7.77 -5.24 6.72
C LEU A 39 -7.90 -4.49 8.05
N HIS A 40 -8.96 -3.73 8.23
CA HIS A 40 -9.22 -2.94 9.43
C HIS A 40 -9.35 -3.79 10.70
N SER A 41 -9.77 -5.04 10.60
CA SER A 41 -9.90 -5.93 11.77
C SER A 41 -8.69 -6.82 12.01
N LYS A 42 -7.75 -6.90 11.06
CA LYS A 42 -6.65 -7.89 11.09
C LYS A 42 -5.25 -7.33 10.97
N ILE A 43 -5.06 -6.07 10.57
CA ILE A 43 -3.72 -5.49 10.38
C ILE A 43 -2.82 -5.71 11.60
N ASP A 44 -3.25 -5.31 12.81
CA ASP A 44 -2.41 -5.45 14.02
C ASP A 44 -2.07 -6.90 14.32
N THR A 45 -3.05 -7.79 14.16
CA THR A 45 -2.86 -9.23 14.39
C THR A 45 -1.87 -9.80 13.38
N LEU A 46 -1.97 -9.42 12.11
CA LEU A 46 -1.10 -9.89 11.04
C LEU A 46 0.34 -9.36 11.22
N LEU A 47 0.50 -8.07 11.52
CA LEU A 47 1.80 -7.47 11.79
C LEU A 47 2.49 -8.14 12.99
N LEU A 48 1.76 -8.36 14.08
CA LEU A 48 2.28 -9.05 15.26
C LEU A 48 2.63 -10.52 14.96
N GLN A 49 1.71 -11.27 14.37
CA GLN A 49 1.89 -12.70 14.09
C GLN A 49 3.05 -12.96 13.12
N HIS A 50 3.24 -12.07 12.14
CA HIS A 50 4.30 -12.20 11.16
C HIS A 50 5.55 -11.39 11.52
N ASN A 51 5.61 -10.78 12.70
CA ASN A 51 6.72 -9.95 13.18
C ASN A 51 7.18 -8.98 12.08
N CYS A 52 6.23 -8.18 11.58
CA CYS A 52 6.43 -7.11 10.61
C CYS A 52 6.35 -5.75 11.30
N ASN A 53 7.21 -4.83 10.90
CA ASN A 53 7.25 -3.46 11.39
C ASN A 53 6.39 -2.50 10.56
N HIS A 54 6.26 -2.79 9.27
CA HIS A 54 5.56 -1.93 8.31
C HIS A 54 4.57 -2.72 7.46
N LEU A 55 3.62 -2.01 6.87
CA LEU A 55 2.60 -2.53 5.98
C LEU A 55 2.68 -1.82 4.62
N ILE A 56 2.61 -2.59 3.56
CA ILE A 56 2.33 -2.08 2.21
C ILE A 56 1.11 -2.83 1.69
N VAL A 57 0.09 -2.13 1.22
CA VAL A 57 -1.03 -2.74 0.48
C VAL A 57 -1.08 -2.14 -0.93
N VAL A 58 -1.19 -3.02 -1.92
CA VAL A 58 -1.28 -2.67 -3.34
C VAL A 58 -2.34 -3.50 -4.04
N GLY A 59 -2.85 -3.02 -5.18
CA GLY A 59 -3.71 -3.77 -6.10
C GLY A 59 -4.96 -2.99 -6.48
N ASP A 60 -5.79 -3.56 -7.35
CA ASP A 60 -7.07 -2.94 -7.75
C ASP A 60 -8.09 -3.09 -6.61
N MET A 61 -8.36 -1.98 -5.94
CA MET A 61 -9.22 -1.95 -4.75
C MET A 61 -10.59 -1.34 -5.04
N ASN A 62 -10.80 -0.71 -6.20
CA ASN A 62 -12.02 0.03 -6.50
C ASN A 62 -12.47 0.93 -5.32
N GLN A 63 -11.51 1.55 -4.62
CA GLN A 63 -11.69 2.13 -3.29
C GLN A 63 -12.65 3.32 -3.27
N HIS A 64 -12.80 4.00 -4.41
CA HIS A 64 -13.79 5.06 -4.58
C HIS A 64 -15.24 4.61 -4.28
N LEU A 65 -15.55 3.32 -4.45
CA LEU A 65 -16.87 2.76 -4.11
C LEU A 65 -17.08 2.52 -2.61
N VAL A 66 -15.99 2.54 -1.83
CA VAL A 66 -15.97 2.35 -0.36
C VAL A 66 -15.11 3.43 0.30
N ALA A 67 -15.17 4.65 -0.25
CA ALA A 67 -14.24 5.73 0.10
C ALA A 67 -14.19 6.00 1.60
N ARG A 68 -15.34 5.98 2.28
CA ARG A 68 -15.39 6.19 3.74
C ARG A 68 -14.58 5.14 4.50
N GLN A 69 -14.79 3.85 4.21
CA GLN A 69 -14.08 2.76 4.89
C GLN A 69 -12.59 2.74 4.54
N PHE A 70 -12.25 3.18 3.33
CA PHE A 70 -10.88 3.34 2.90
C PHE A 70 -10.19 4.47 3.70
N GLU A 71 -10.80 5.66 3.80
CA GLU A 71 -10.26 6.78 4.59
C GLU A 71 -10.19 6.46 6.10
N ASP A 72 -11.19 5.76 6.64
CA ASP A 72 -11.18 5.29 8.04
C ASP A 72 -9.96 4.38 8.29
N LEU A 73 -9.70 3.42 7.38
CA LEU A 73 -8.53 2.54 7.42
C LEU A 73 -7.21 3.33 7.38
N LEU A 74 -7.11 4.33 6.48
CA LEU A 74 -5.91 5.15 6.37
C LEU A 74 -5.65 5.94 7.66
N THR A 75 -6.69 6.56 8.20
CA THR A 75 -6.60 7.41 9.39
C THR A 75 -6.25 6.61 10.63
N GLU A 76 -6.91 5.47 10.86
CA GLU A 76 -6.71 4.66 12.07
C GLU A 76 -5.30 4.06 12.15
N TYR A 77 -4.76 3.65 11.01
CA TYR A 77 -3.46 2.99 10.93
C TYR A 77 -2.31 3.91 10.50
N GLY A 78 -2.57 5.21 10.31
CA GLY A 78 -1.57 6.18 9.86
C GLY A 78 -0.98 5.85 8.48
N LEU A 79 -1.80 5.28 7.59
CA LEU A 79 -1.38 4.90 6.24
C LEU A 79 -1.61 6.06 5.27
N ASN A 80 -0.71 6.22 4.30
CA ASN A 80 -0.84 7.19 3.22
C ASN A 80 -1.04 6.48 1.89
N ASN A 81 -1.93 7.00 1.03
CA ASN A 81 -2.03 6.58 -0.37
C ASN A 81 -1.06 7.42 -1.22
N HIS A 82 -0.11 6.75 -1.86
CA HIS A 82 0.93 7.41 -2.67
C HIS A 82 0.55 7.53 -4.15
N VAL A 83 -0.61 7.03 -4.57
CA VAL A 83 -1.11 7.15 -5.95
C VAL A 83 -2.09 8.32 -6.06
N ASN A 84 -1.63 9.41 -6.67
CA ASN A 84 -2.39 10.64 -6.90
C ASN A 84 -2.71 10.91 -8.39
N PHE A 85 -2.53 9.90 -9.24
CA PHE A 85 -2.76 9.97 -10.68
C PHE A 85 -3.78 8.89 -11.12
N PRO A 86 -4.45 9.08 -12.27
CA PRO A 86 -5.34 8.05 -12.82
C PRO A 86 -4.60 6.75 -13.11
N THR A 87 -5.19 5.63 -12.69
CA THR A 87 -4.70 4.28 -13.01
C THR A 87 -5.63 3.55 -13.96
N TYR A 88 -6.85 4.03 -14.17
CA TYR A 88 -7.82 3.47 -15.10
C TYR A 88 -8.12 4.43 -16.25
N ILE A 89 -8.38 3.90 -17.45
CA ILE A 89 -8.57 4.67 -18.70
C ILE A 89 -9.66 5.76 -18.62
N SER A 90 -10.65 5.59 -17.74
CA SER A 90 -11.71 6.59 -17.54
C SER A 90 -11.34 7.72 -16.59
N GLY A 91 -10.06 7.82 -16.17
CA GLY A 91 -9.55 8.90 -15.31
C GLY A 91 -9.61 8.60 -13.81
N TYR A 92 -10.08 7.43 -13.40
CA TYR A 92 -10.14 7.04 -11.98
C TYR A 92 -8.79 6.49 -11.50
N SER A 93 -8.51 6.68 -10.21
CA SER A 93 -7.44 5.98 -9.49
C SER A 93 -8.07 4.82 -8.72
N LEU A 94 -7.80 3.59 -9.16
CA LEU A 94 -8.39 2.35 -8.61
C LEU A 94 -7.36 1.45 -7.95
N ASP A 95 -6.07 1.71 -8.23
CA ASP A 95 -4.94 0.87 -7.86
C ASP A 95 -4.04 1.60 -6.84
N PRO A 96 -4.49 1.79 -5.58
CA PRO A 96 -3.72 2.56 -4.62
C PRO A 96 -2.47 1.79 -4.18
N VAL A 97 -1.50 2.56 -3.67
CA VAL A 97 -0.33 2.06 -2.95
C VAL A 97 -0.38 2.70 -1.58
N ILE A 98 -0.80 1.92 -0.57
CA ILE A 98 -0.98 2.41 0.80
C ILE A 98 0.08 1.84 1.73
N THR A 99 0.70 2.70 2.56
CA THR A 99 1.73 2.26 3.50
C THR A 99 1.89 3.23 4.66
N ASP A 100 2.45 2.74 5.76
CA ASP A 100 2.91 3.52 6.93
C ASP A 100 4.36 4.01 6.78
N LEU A 101 5.00 3.75 5.64
CA LEU A 101 6.35 4.25 5.37
C LEU A 101 6.36 5.78 5.23
N PRO A 102 7.45 6.45 5.65
CA PRO A 102 7.61 7.90 5.47
C PRO A 102 7.51 8.32 4.00
N GLU A 103 6.88 9.46 3.71
CA GLU A 103 6.73 9.95 2.34
C GLU A 103 8.06 10.15 1.61
N GLU A 104 9.15 10.43 2.35
CA GLU A 104 10.48 10.68 1.78
C GLU A 104 11.13 9.41 1.21
N VAL A 105 10.67 8.23 1.63
CA VAL A 105 11.27 6.97 1.20
C VAL A 105 10.46 6.26 0.11
N ILE A 106 9.29 6.76 -0.27
CA ILE A 106 8.44 6.12 -1.27
C ILE A 106 8.00 7.10 -2.36
N THR A 107 8.05 6.64 -3.61
CA THR A 107 7.53 7.38 -4.76
C THR A 107 6.73 6.46 -5.66
N CYS A 108 5.65 6.98 -6.23
CA CYS A 108 4.83 6.28 -7.21
C CYS A 108 4.76 7.07 -8.52
N LEU A 109 4.91 6.38 -9.65
CA LEU A 109 4.83 6.97 -10.98
C LEU A 109 3.97 6.11 -11.91
N PRO A 110 3.17 6.71 -12.82
CA PRO A 110 2.48 5.94 -13.86
C PRO A 110 3.48 5.48 -14.92
N LEU A 111 3.42 4.19 -15.28
CA LEU A 111 4.16 3.63 -16.41
C LEU A 111 3.32 3.56 -17.71
N GLY A 112 2.04 3.91 -17.64
CA GLY A 112 1.09 3.80 -18.74
C GLY A 112 0.48 2.40 -18.86
N MET A 113 -0.30 2.19 -19.93
CA MET A 113 -1.04 0.96 -20.17
C MET A 113 -0.11 -0.23 -20.42
N VAL A 114 -0.47 -1.40 -19.87
CA VAL A 114 0.22 -2.67 -20.13
C VAL A 114 -0.57 -3.48 -21.16
N GLY A 115 -0.08 -3.50 -22.39
CA GLY A 115 -0.73 -4.24 -23.48
C GLY A 115 -2.14 -3.72 -23.77
N SER A 116 -3.13 -4.61 -23.68
CA SER A 116 -4.56 -4.30 -23.87
C SER A 116 -5.32 -4.03 -22.58
N SER A 117 -4.62 -3.92 -21.43
CA SER A 117 -5.25 -3.58 -20.16
C SER A 117 -5.77 -2.15 -20.18
N ASP A 118 -6.96 -1.94 -19.63
CA ASP A 118 -7.55 -0.62 -19.33
C ASP A 118 -6.98 0.01 -18.04
N HIS A 119 -6.17 -0.74 -17.29
CA HIS A 119 -5.35 -0.23 -16.19
C HIS A 119 -3.93 0.13 -16.65
N SER A 120 -3.38 1.18 -16.03
CA SER A 120 -1.99 1.58 -16.13
C SER A 120 -1.15 0.90 -15.05
N ALA A 121 0.07 0.50 -15.39
CA ALA A 121 1.01 0.04 -14.39
C ALA A 121 1.49 1.18 -13.49
N VAL A 122 1.69 0.86 -12.21
CA VAL A 122 2.25 1.77 -11.20
C VAL A 122 3.68 1.31 -10.89
N LEU A 123 4.65 2.20 -11.09
CA LEU A 123 6.01 2.02 -10.57
C LEU A 123 6.08 2.57 -9.15
N THR A 124 6.30 1.70 -8.18
CA THR A 124 6.58 2.09 -6.80
C THR A 124 8.05 1.88 -6.50
N THR A 125 8.75 2.94 -6.13
CA THR A 125 10.15 2.88 -5.68
C THR A 125 10.20 3.14 -4.19
N ILE A 126 10.85 2.25 -3.45
CA ILE A 126 11.02 2.34 -1.99
C ILE A 126 12.52 2.37 -1.66
N SER A 127 12.96 3.46 -1.05
CA SER A 127 14.33 3.61 -0.57
C SER A 127 14.50 2.90 0.76
N THR A 128 15.34 1.86 0.78
CA THR A 128 15.72 1.15 2.02
C THR A 128 16.95 1.77 2.70
N THR A 129 17.45 2.90 2.19
CA THR A 129 18.65 3.59 2.67
C THR A 129 18.33 5.04 2.98
N VAL A 130 18.09 5.37 4.24
CA VAL A 130 18.24 6.75 4.71
C VAL A 130 19.74 7.02 4.87
N VAL A 131 20.29 7.89 4.02
CA VAL A 131 21.65 8.41 4.15
C VAL A 131 21.78 9.02 5.53
N ARG A 132 22.75 8.55 6.33
CA ARG A 132 23.13 9.23 7.56
C ARG A 132 23.60 10.62 7.12
N ASP A 133 22.97 11.68 7.59
CA ASP A 133 23.58 13.01 7.46
C ASP A 133 24.93 12.98 8.17
N GLU A 134 26.01 12.79 7.42
CA GLU A 134 27.38 13.06 7.88
C GLU A 134 27.58 14.57 7.91
N ALA A 135 26.83 15.26 8.76
CA ALA A 135 26.98 16.68 9.01
C ALA A 135 26.90 16.97 10.50
N THR A 136 27.91 16.51 11.24
CA THR A 136 28.50 17.25 12.37
C THR A 136 29.77 16.54 12.81
N ALA A 137 30.82 16.65 12.00
CA ALA A 137 32.16 16.57 12.54
C ALA A 137 32.32 17.78 13.49
N ARG A 138 32.20 17.51 14.79
CA ARG A 138 32.61 18.45 15.84
C ARG A 138 34.10 18.70 15.65
N VAL A 139 34.46 19.90 15.19
CA VAL A 139 35.84 20.37 15.27
C VAL A 139 36.02 20.90 16.69
N ASN A 140 36.83 20.20 17.47
CA ASN A 140 37.49 20.74 18.65
C ASN A 140 38.74 21.49 18.22
#